data_AF-A0A9N9Z5N4-F1
#
_entry.id   AF-A0A9N9Z5N4-F1
#
_cell.length_a   1.000
_cell.length_b   1.000
_cell.length_c   1.000
_cell.angle_alpha   90.00
_cell.angle_beta   90.00
_cell.angle_gamma   90.00
#
_symmetry.space_group_name_H-M   'P 1'
#
loop_
_entity.id
_entity.type
_entity.pdbx_description
1 polymer ?
#
loop_
_entity_poly.entity_id
_entity_poly.type
_entity_poly.pdbx_seq_one_letter_code
_entity_poly.pdbx_strand_id
1 'polypeptide(L)'
;MAPHWIKLLLSFLTLWGLAMAQNNDLNQAIGMMNQARQSRGLKPLLWSNDLANGATFWAREMAIGAAGFAHAPVQFRPNQGETLYERQSARCDAAYDAPLQAAATA
;
A
#
# COMPACT_ATOMS: atom_id res chain seq x y z
N MET A 1 40.61 -14.05 21.68
CA MET A 1 40.25 -14.72 20.40
C MET A 1 38.85 -15.29 20.57
N ALA A 2 37.82 -14.63 20.03
CA ALA A 2 36.43 -15.08 20.21
C ALA A 2 36.16 -16.34 19.37
N PRO A 3 35.52 -17.36 19.94
CA PRO A 3 35.43 -18.66 19.31
C PRO A 3 34.38 -18.68 18.18
N HIS A 4 34.68 -19.44 17.13
CA HIS A 4 34.10 -19.33 15.78
C HIS A 4 32.60 -19.64 15.73
N TRP A 5 32.10 -20.41 16.70
CA TRP A 5 30.70 -20.80 16.85
C TRP A 5 29.78 -19.65 17.29
N ILE A 6 30.31 -18.65 18.01
CA ILE A 6 29.55 -17.43 18.36
C ILE A 6 29.24 -16.61 17.10
N LYS A 7 30.18 -16.56 16.13
CA LYS A 7 29.96 -15.86 14.86
C LYS A 7 28.90 -16.55 14.00
N LEU A 8 28.86 -17.89 13.98
CA LEU A 8 27.84 -18.66 13.26
C LEU A 8 26.44 -18.49 13.88
N LEU A 9 26.32 -18.48 15.21
CA LEU A 9 25.05 -18.25 15.90
C LEU A 9 24.52 -16.83 15.69
N LEU A 10 25.38 -15.81 15.68
CA LEU A 10 25.00 -14.44 15.31
C LEU A 10 24.61 -14.31 13.83
N SER A 11 25.22 -15.09 12.93
CA SER A 11 24.90 -15.08 11.50
C SER A 11 23.52 -15.68 11.19
N PHE A 12 23.09 -16.69 11.97
CA PHE A 12 21.77 -17.30 11.82
C PHE A 12 20.63 -16.44 12.38
N LEU A 13 20.89 -15.62 13.41
CA LEU A 13 19.91 -14.67 13.96
C LEU A 13 19.63 -13.47 13.05
N THR A 14 20.53 -13.11 12.13
CA THR A 14 20.35 -11.97 11.22
C THR A 14 19.62 -12.31 9.91
N LEU A 15 19.44 -13.60 9.57
CA LEU A 15 18.81 -14.00 8.30
C LEU A 15 17.28 -14.23 8.39
N TRP A 16 16.66 -14.09 9.56
CA TRP A 16 15.22 -14.29 9.76
C TRP A 16 14.41 -12.97 9.80
N GLY A 17 15.02 -11.82 9.48
CA GLY A 17 14.38 -10.51 9.59
C GLY A 17 13.73 -9.96 8.31
N LEU A 18 13.94 -10.60 7.16
CA LEU A 18 13.55 -10.06 5.85
C LEU A 18 12.22 -10.63 5.33
N ALA A 19 11.11 -10.40 6.04
CA ALA A 19 9.78 -10.69 5.46
C ALA A 19 8.59 -10.05 6.22
N MET A 20 8.65 -8.79 6.65
CA MET A 20 7.49 -8.15 7.30
C MET A 20 7.38 -6.66 6.95
N ALA A 21 7.06 -6.31 5.70
CA ALA A 21 6.77 -4.90 5.36
C ALA A 21 5.54 -4.67 4.46
N GLN A 22 5.02 -5.67 3.73
CA GLN A 22 3.95 -5.41 2.74
C GLN A 22 2.54 -5.20 3.31
N ASN A 23 2.30 -5.37 4.62
CA ASN A 23 0.96 -5.27 5.22
C ASN A 23 0.72 -3.99 6.02
N ASN A 24 1.66 -3.04 6.05
CA ASN A 24 1.50 -1.85 6.90
C ASN A 24 0.57 -0.80 6.26
N ASP A 25 0.80 -0.44 5.01
CA ASP A 25 0.08 0.67 4.37
C ASP A 25 -1.40 0.38 4.17
N LEU A 26 -1.75 -0.87 3.86
CA LEU A 26 -3.15 -1.24 3.66
C LEU A 26 -3.97 -1.08 4.95
N ASN A 27 -3.44 -1.63 6.04
CA ASN A 27 -4.07 -1.54 7.35
C ASN A 27 -4.11 -0.09 7.83
N GLN A 28 -3.07 0.69 7.52
CA GLN A 28 -3.06 2.13 7.79
C GLN A 28 -4.11 2.88 6.96
N ALA A 29 -4.29 2.54 5.68
CA ALA A 29 -5.24 3.19 4.78
C ALA A 29 -6.68 2.99 5.27
N ILE A 30 -7.07 1.74 5.51
CA ILE A 30 -8.41 1.45 5.99
C ILE A 30 -8.63 2.01 7.40
N GLY A 31 -7.59 2.00 8.25
CA GLY A 31 -7.61 2.60 9.58
C GLY A 31 -7.89 4.10 9.54
N MET A 32 -7.14 4.85 8.72
CA MET A 32 -7.33 6.30 8.55
C MET A 32 -8.72 6.64 7.98
N MET A 33 -9.18 5.92 6.96
CA MET A 33 -10.52 6.12 6.40
C MET A 33 -11.60 5.87 7.46
N ASN A 34 -11.45 4.80 8.25
CA ASN A 34 -12.42 4.47 9.30
C ASN A 34 -12.40 5.48 10.46
N GLN A 35 -11.24 6.02 10.81
CA GLN A 35 -11.15 7.12 11.78
C GLN A 35 -11.90 8.37 11.28
N ALA A 36 -11.70 8.75 10.02
CA ALA A 36 -12.42 9.88 9.42
C ALA A 36 -13.94 9.64 9.40
N ARG A 37 -14.37 8.43 9.04
CA ARG A 37 -15.79 8.04 9.05
C ARG A 37 -16.40 8.08 10.45
N GLN A 38 -15.69 7.56 11.44
CA GLN A 38 -16.12 7.58 12.84
C GLN A 38 -16.29 9.01 13.35
N SER A 39 -15.39 9.94 12.99
CA SER A 39 -15.51 11.36 13.35
C SER A 39 -16.77 12.04 12.80
N ARG A 40 -17.41 11.43 11.79
CA ARG A 40 -18.67 11.87 11.17
C ARG A 40 -19.87 10.99 11.55
N GLY A 41 -19.72 10.07 12.49
CA GLY A 41 -20.79 9.15 12.91
C GLY A 41 -21.16 8.08 11.88
N LEU A 42 -20.29 7.82 10.90
CA LEU A 42 -20.51 6.81 9.87
C LEU A 42 -19.95 5.44 10.30
N LYS A 43 -20.62 4.37 9.87
CA LYS A 43 -20.15 2.98 10.09
C LYS A 43 -18.78 2.74 9.44
N PRO A 44 -17.89 1.95 10.05
CA PRO A 44 -16.60 1.62 9.43
C PRO A 44 -16.79 0.84 8.12
N LEU A 45 -15.87 1.03 7.19
CA LEU A 45 -15.69 0.19 6.01
C LEU A 45 -15.03 -1.13 6.40
N LEU A 46 -15.36 -2.18 5.64
CA LEU A 46 -14.70 -3.46 5.69
C LEU A 46 -13.83 -3.62 4.45
N TRP A 47 -12.73 -4.35 4.60
CA TRP A 47 -11.87 -4.69 3.48
C TRP A 47 -12.60 -5.64 2.51
N SER A 48 -12.36 -5.47 1.20
CA SER A 48 -12.86 -6.36 0.16
C SER A 48 -11.75 -6.69 -0.82
N ASN A 49 -11.45 -7.97 -0.98
CA ASN A 49 -10.44 -8.45 -1.94
C ASN A 49 -10.86 -8.16 -3.39
N ASP A 50 -12.16 -8.17 -3.70
CA ASP A 50 -12.65 -7.89 -5.05
C ASP A 50 -12.42 -6.43 -5.43
N LEU A 51 -12.69 -5.50 -4.51
CA LEU A 51 -12.40 -4.07 -4.72
C LEU A 51 -10.89 -3.82 -4.84
N ALA A 52 -10.08 -4.51 -4.03
CA ALA A 52 -8.63 -4.41 -4.09
C ALA A 52 -8.05 -4.90 -5.41
N ASN A 53 -8.57 -6.01 -5.93
CA ASN A 53 -8.17 -6.55 -7.23
C ASN A 53 -8.54 -5.60 -8.38
N GLY A 54 -9.74 -5.01 -8.35
CA GLY A 54 -10.16 -4.00 -9.32
C GLY A 54 -9.29 -2.75 -9.29
N ALA A 55 -9.00 -2.22 -8.09
CA ALA A 55 -8.12 -1.07 -7.91
C ALA A 55 -6.69 -1.35 -8.39
N THR A 56 -6.15 -2.55 -8.09
CA THR A 56 -4.82 -2.98 -8.52
C THR A 56 -4.74 -3.12 -10.04
N PHE A 57 -5.79 -3.67 -10.67
CA PHE A 57 -5.87 -3.76 -12.12
C PHE A 57 -5.80 -2.38 -12.76
N TRP A 58 -6.66 -1.45 -12.33
CA TRP A 58 -6.70 -0.12 -12.94
C TRP A 58 -5.42 0.70 -12.70
N ALA A 59 -4.83 0.60 -11.49
CA ALA A 59 -3.53 1.19 -11.20
C ALA A 59 -2.44 0.67 -12.13
N ARG A 60 -2.46 -0.62 -12.49
CA ARG A 60 -1.53 -1.20 -13.46
C ARG A 60 -1.76 -0.66 -14.87
N GLU A 61 -3.01 -0.56 -15.33
CA GLU A 61 -3.32 0.01 -16.66
C GLU A 61 -2.77 1.44 -16.79
N MET A 62 -2.89 2.25 -15.74
CA MET A 62 -2.28 3.57 -15.68
C MET A 62 -0.74 3.51 -15.67
N ALA A 63 -0.16 2.63 -14.85
CA ALA A 63 1.30 2.51 -14.70
C ALA A 63 2.01 2.08 -16.00
N ILE A 64 1.38 1.23 -16.82
CA ILE A 64 1.95 0.79 -18.10
C ILE A 64 1.62 1.75 -19.26
N GLY A 65 0.88 2.83 -19.01
CA GLY A 65 0.46 3.80 -20.02
C GLY A 65 -0.66 3.31 -20.96
N ALA A 66 -1.32 2.19 -20.64
CA ALA A 66 -2.50 1.73 -21.37
C ALA A 66 -3.72 2.62 -21.09
N ALA A 67 -3.76 3.24 -19.90
CA ALA A 67 -4.64 4.33 -19.54
C ALA A 67 -3.83 5.56 -19.10
N GLY A 68 -4.35 6.77 -19.31
CA GLY A 68 -3.84 7.96 -18.64
C GLY A 68 -4.28 7.99 -17.16
N PHE A 69 -3.72 8.91 -16.36
CA PHE A 69 -4.19 9.14 -14.99
C PHE A 69 -5.64 9.66 -15.00
N ALA A 70 -6.59 8.74 -14.88
CA ALA A 70 -8.01 8.99 -15.00
C ALA A 70 -8.80 7.91 -14.27
N HIS A 71 -10.05 8.22 -13.93
CA HIS A 71 -10.96 7.25 -13.34
C HIS A 71 -11.21 6.05 -14.25
N ALA A 72 -11.37 4.86 -13.66
CA ALA A 72 -11.70 3.67 -14.42
C ALA A 72 -13.04 3.85 -15.16
N PRO A 73 -13.15 3.38 -16.41
CA PRO A 73 -14.44 3.26 -17.08
C PRO A 73 -15.43 2.41 -16.26
N VAL A 74 -16.72 2.72 -16.34
CA VAL A 74 -17.78 2.05 -15.54
C VAL A 74 -17.73 0.53 -15.68
N GLN A 75 -17.36 -0.01 -16.84
CA GLN A 75 -17.22 -1.45 -17.07
C GLN A 75 -16.19 -2.14 -16.16
N PHE A 76 -15.20 -1.40 -15.65
CA PHE A 76 -14.17 -1.90 -14.74
C PHE A 76 -14.44 -1.57 -13.27
N ARG A 77 -15.46 -0.77 -12.97
CA ARG A 77 -15.88 -0.39 -11.60
C ARG A 77 -17.41 -0.25 -11.44
N PRO A 78 -18.20 -1.26 -11.83
CA PRO A 78 -19.65 -1.13 -11.84
C PRO A 78 -20.20 -0.89 -10.43
N ASN A 79 -20.93 0.20 -10.24
CA ASN A 79 -21.50 0.64 -8.95
C ASN A 79 -20.46 0.85 -7.83
N GLN A 80 -19.21 1.17 -8.19
CA GLN A 80 -18.13 1.42 -7.24
C GLN A 80 -17.66 2.88 -7.33
N GLY A 81 -17.45 3.50 -6.16
CA GLY A 81 -16.74 4.76 -6.05
C GLY A 81 -15.22 4.55 -6.19
N GLU A 82 -14.51 5.59 -6.61
CA GLU A 82 -13.06 5.51 -6.82
C GLU A 82 -12.39 6.81 -6.36
N THR A 83 -11.19 6.69 -5.80
CA THR A 83 -10.32 7.81 -5.46
C THR A 83 -8.93 7.46 -5.97
N LEU A 84 -8.31 8.41 -6.67
CA LEU A 84 -6.98 8.23 -7.27
C LEU A 84 -6.00 9.22 -6.66
N TYR A 85 -4.76 8.77 -6.51
CA TYR A 85 -3.63 9.59 -6.12
C TYR A 85 -2.43 9.13 -6.94
N GLU A 86 -1.69 10.09 -7.51
CA GLU A 86 -0.44 9.84 -8.21
C GLU A 86 0.62 10.79 -7.66
N ARG A 87 1.85 10.27 -7.56
CA ARG A 87 3.03 11.05 -7.24
C ARG A 87 4.18 10.62 -8.14
N GLN A 88 4.73 11.58 -8.87
CA GLN A 88 5.97 11.37 -9.62
C GLN A 88 7.17 11.32 -8.67
N SER A 89 8.13 10.47 -9.00
CA SER A 89 9.45 10.52 -8.39
C SER A 89 10.54 10.41 -9.42
N ALA A 90 11.60 11.16 -9.17
CA ALA A 90 12.80 11.14 -9.99
C ALA A 90 13.81 10.07 -9.54
N ARG A 91 13.58 9.36 -8.42
CA ARG A 91 14.54 8.40 -7.81
C ARG A 91 13.82 7.27 -7.05
N CYS A 92 14.56 6.20 -6.71
CA CYS A 92 14.15 5.25 -5.66
C CYS A 92 14.06 6.02 -4.33
N ASP A 93 12.85 6.42 -3.97
CA ASP A 93 12.55 7.22 -2.77
C ASP A 93 11.79 6.33 -1.76
N ALA A 94 12.16 6.43 -0.47
CA ALA A 94 11.48 5.75 0.61
C ALA A 94 9.98 6.10 0.70
N ALA A 95 9.55 7.21 0.08
CA ALA A 95 8.14 7.54 -0.11
C ALA A 95 7.32 6.46 -0.86
N TYR A 96 7.95 5.54 -1.60
CA TYR A 96 7.28 4.40 -2.25
C TYR A 96 7.15 3.16 -1.37
N ASP A 97 7.90 3.09 -0.27
CA ASP A 97 7.73 2.02 0.71
C ASP A 97 6.50 2.27 1.59
N ALA A 98 5.98 3.50 1.60
CA ALA A 98 4.80 3.93 2.34
C ALA A 98 3.94 4.99 1.60
N PRO A 99 3.41 4.69 0.39
CA PRO A 99 2.68 5.64 -0.46
C PRO A 99 1.53 6.37 0.24
N LEU A 100 0.83 5.71 1.18
CA LEU A 100 -0.24 6.36 1.93
C LEU A 100 0.29 7.43 2.90
N GLN A 101 1.38 7.14 3.62
CA GLN A 101 1.99 8.12 4.53
C GLN A 101 2.51 9.33 3.73
N ALA A 102 3.09 9.06 2.56
CA ALA A 102 3.53 10.08 1.62
C ALA A 102 2.36 10.92 1.08
N ALA A 103 1.21 10.31 0.80
CA ALA A 103 0.00 11.02 0.35
C ALA A 103 -0.66 11.84 1.47
N ALA A 104 -0.65 11.34 2.70
CA ALA A 104 -1.29 11.99 3.85
C ALA A 104 -0.57 13.27 4.33
N THR A 105 0.68 13.46 3.90
CA THR A 105 1.53 14.59 4.29
C THR A 105 1.85 15.54 3.12
N ALA A 106 1.37 15.23 1.92
CA ALA A 106 1.47 16.06 0.72
C ALA A 106 0.35 17.11 0.70
#